data_AF-A0A7M2SZ54-F1
#
_entry.id   AF-A0A7M2SZ54-F1
#
_cell.length_a   1.000
_cell.length_b   1.000
_cell.length_c   1.000
_cell.angle_alpha   90.00
_cell.angle_beta   90.00
_cell.angle_gamma   90.00
#
_symmetry.space_group_name_H-M   'P 1'
#
loop_
_entity.id
_entity.type
_entity.pdbx_description
1 polymer ?
#
loop_
_entity_poly.entity_id
_entity_poly.type
_entity_poly.pdbx_seq_one_letter_code
_entity_poly.pdbx_strand_id
1 'polypeptide(L)'
;MAAADEGGLVQAADNLRATVQGAARPHARAARIDSVWHNAGTGLALAATTAATILPSNFSTWARVASGVATFLIALLRALDFGSRWRWHLNMRARYTSLVDRVDRVAVLPPDQRSEALAQLYDELARIRAQERAIPGSASGVAASGNTG
;
A
#
# COMPACT_ATOMS: atom_id res chain seq x y z
N MET A 1 -14.28 43.06 -6.09
CA MET A 1 -14.41 41.94 -5.12
C MET A 1 -13.87 40.59 -5.62
N ALA A 2 -13.39 40.44 -6.86
CA ALA A 2 -12.93 39.14 -7.39
C ALA A 2 -11.46 38.75 -7.06
N ALA A 3 -10.58 39.71 -6.74
CA ALA A 3 -9.15 39.43 -6.52
C ALA A 3 -8.81 38.78 -5.16
N ALA A 4 -9.75 38.79 -4.20
CA ALA A 4 -9.55 38.17 -2.89
C ALA A 4 -9.76 36.63 -2.91
N ASP A 5 -10.36 36.09 -3.98
CA ASP A 5 -10.73 34.67 -4.09
C ASP A 5 -9.62 33.82 -4.74
N GLU A 6 -8.89 34.35 -5.73
CA GLU A 6 -7.81 33.61 -6.40
C GLU A 6 -6.66 33.23 -5.46
N GLY A 7 -6.26 34.13 -4.55
CA GLY A 7 -5.22 33.84 -3.57
C GLY A 7 -5.61 32.71 -2.60
N GLY A 8 -6.90 32.63 -2.25
CA GLY A 8 -7.44 31.56 -1.40
C GLY A 8 -7.42 30.20 -2.09
N LEU A 9 -7.78 30.15 -3.38
CA LEU A 9 -7.81 28.91 -4.16
C LEU A 9 -6.41 28.35 -4.41
N VAL A 10 -5.42 29.21 -4.67
CA VAL A 10 -4.01 28.79 -4.82
C VAL A 10 -3.50 28.19 -3.50
N GLN A 11 -3.71 28.89 -2.38
CA GLN A 11 -3.33 28.39 -1.06
C GLN A 11 -4.03 27.05 -0.73
N ALA A 12 -5.30 26.89 -1.10
CA ALA A 12 -6.04 25.65 -0.90
C ALA A 12 -5.45 24.49 -1.72
N ALA A 13 -5.10 24.74 -2.99
CA ALA A 13 -4.42 23.76 -3.85
C ALA A 13 -3.06 23.34 -3.28
N ASP A 14 -2.26 24.29 -2.80
CA ASP A 14 -0.96 24.03 -2.18
C ASP A 14 -1.08 23.21 -0.88
N ASN A 15 -2.05 23.57 -0.03
CA ASN A 15 -2.34 22.84 1.20
C ASN A 15 -2.79 21.40 0.91
N LEU A 16 -3.65 21.23 -0.11
CA LEU A 16 -4.10 19.92 -0.56
C LEU A 16 -2.92 19.09 -1.10
N ARG A 17 -2.08 19.68 -1.96
CA ARG A 17 -0.87 19.05 -2.48
C ARG A 17 0.04 18.57 -1.36
N ALA A 18 0.36 19.44 -0.40
CA ALA A 18 1.22 19.11 0.74
C ALA A 18 0.63 17.97 1.57
N THR A 19 -0.67 17.99 1.80
CA THR A 19 -1.40 16.95 2.54
C THR A 19 -1.31 15.59 1.83
N VAL A 20 -1.53 15.57 0.52
CA VAL A 20 -1.54 14.36 -0.32
C VAL A 20 -0.12 13.78 -0.42
N GLN A 21 0.88 14.62 -0.63
CA GLN A 21 2.29 14.20 -0.66
C GLN A 21 2.75 13.67 0.71
N GLY A 22 2.30 14.31 1.80
CA GLY A 22 2.55 13.85 3.17
C GLY A 22 1.99 12.44 3.41
N ALA A 23 0.76 12.19 2.94
CA ALA A 23 0.10 10.88 3.06
C ALA A 23 0.74 9.80 2.17
N ALA A 24 1.25 10.13 0.99
CA ALA A 24 1.85 9.15 0.08
C ALA A 24 3.18 8.54 0.60
N ARG A 25 3.96 9.31 1.36
CA ARG A 25 5.31 8.92 1.83
C ARG A 25 5.31 7.67 2.73
N PRO A 26 4.45 7.56 3.76
CA PRO A 26 4.31 6.35 4.55
C PRO A 26 4.08 5.08 3.72
N HIS A 27 3.23 5.13 2.69
CA HIS A 27 2.95 3.96 1.85
C HIS A 27 4.17 3.53 1.02
N ALA A 28 5.00 4.46 0.55
CA ALA A 28 6.24 4.13 -0.16
C ALA A 28 7.24 3.40 0.76
N ARG A 29 7.38 3.86 2.00
CA ARG A 29 8.25 3.22 3.00
C ARG A 29 7.74 1.83 3.38
N ALA A 30 6.45 1.70 3.67
CA ALA A 30 5.83 0.44 4.05
C ALA A 30 5.87 -0.58 2.91
N ALA A 31 5.56 -0.17 1.67
CA ALA A 31 5.69 -1.03 0.49
C ALA A 31 7.11 -1.61 0.33
N ARG A 32 8.15 -0.81 0.59
CA ARG A 32 9.53 -1.29 0.52
C ARG A 32 9.83 -2.33 1.59
N ILE A 33 9.36 -2.10 2.83
CA ILE A 33 9.56 -3.03 3.94
C ILE A 33 8.82 -4.36 3.66
N ASP A 34 7.55 -4.29 3.29
CA ASP A 34 6.73 -5.48 3.01
C ASP A 34 7.28 -6.27 1.82
N SER A 35 7.78 -5.58 0.78
CA SER A 35 8.46 -6.21 -0.36
C SER A 35 9.72 -6.97 0.05
N VAL A 36 10.56 -6.39 0.90
CA VAL A 36 11.78 -7.05 1.41
C VAL A 36 11.41 -8.30 2.19
N TRP A 37 10.45 -8.22 3.12
CA TRP A 37 10.02 -9.36 3.92
C TRP A 37 9.39 -10.47 3.08
N HIS A 38 8.55 -10.09 2.11
CA HIS A 38 7.93 -11.06 1.21
C HIS A 38 8.98 -11.81 0.39
N ASN A 39 9.92 -11.09 -0.23
CA ASN A 39 10.95 -11.70 -1.08
C ASN A 39 11.97 -12.51 -0.27
N ALA A 40 12.46 -11.97 0.84
CA ALA A 40 13.42 -12.66 1.71
C ALA A 40 12.82 -13.93 2.32
N GLY A 41 11.59 -13.85 2.82
CA GLY A 41 10.89 -15.02 3.37
C GLY A 41 10.64 -16.08 2.30
N THR A 42 10.19 -15.68 1.11
CA THR A 42 9.99 -16.61 -0.02
C THR A 42 11.31 -17.28 -0.41
N GLY A 43 12.41 -16.52 -0.47
CA GLY A 43 13.74 -17.06 -0.75
C GLY A 43 14.20 -18.07 0.31
N LEU A 44 14.00 -17.80 1.59
CA LEU A 44 14.33 -18.72 2.69
C LEU A 44 13.49 -20.00 2.64
N ALA A 45 12.19 -19.88 2.38
CA ALA A 45 11.31 -21.03 2.23
C ALA A 45 11.74 -21.93 1.06
N LEU A 46 12.11 -21.32 -0.08
CA LEU A 46 12.64 -22.05 -1.23
C LEU A 46 13.98 -22.72 -0.91
N ALA A 47 14.90 -22.03 -0.25
CA ALA A 47 16.18 -22.61 0.15
C ALA A 47 16.01 -23.81 1.08
N ALA A 48 15.12 -23.71 2.09
CA ALA A 48 14.82 -24.80 3.00
C ALA A 48 14.15 -25.99 2.29
N THR A 49 13.24 -25.73 1.35
CA THR A 49 12.58 -26.77 0.54
C THR A 49 13.60 -27.48 -0.36
N THR A 50 14.46 -26.72 -1.02
CA THR A 50 15.53 -27.25 -1.87
C THR A 50 16.51 -28.10 -1.05
N ALA A 51 16.93 -27.62 0.12
CA ALA A 51 17.78 -28.39 1.03
C ALA A 51 17.12 -29.71 1.43
N ALA A 52 15.84 -29.69 1.82
CA ALA A 52 15.08 -30.89 2.17
C ALA A 52 15.00 -31.90 1.01
N THR A 53 15.00 -31.43 -0.23
CA THR A 53 14.86 -32.26 -1.43
C THR A 53 16.18 -32.89 -1.89
N ILE A 54 17.30 -32.18 -1.74
CA ILE A 54 18.61 -32.60 -2.25
C ILE A 54 19.42 -33.36 -1.19
N LEU A 55 19.05 -33.28 0.09
CA LEU A 55 19.73 -33.99 1.17
C LEU A 55 19.71 -35.52 0.95
N PRO A 56 20.88 -36.19 0.96
CA PRO A 56 20.93 -37.63 0.79
C PRO A 56 20.32 -38.37 2.00
N SER A 57 19.87 -39.61 1.77
CA SER A 57 19.03 -40.39 2.70
C SER A 57 19.68 -40.67 4.07
N ASN A 58 21.00 -40.66 4.15
CA ASN A 58 21.78 -40.75 5.39
C ASN A 58 21.60 -39.52 6.30
N PHE A 59 21.01 -38.42 5.81
CA PHE A 59 20.67 -37.21 6.57
C PHE A 59 19.16 -37.04 6.79
N SER A 60 18.39 -38.13 6.84
CA SER A 60 16.92 -38.10 6.94
C SER A 60 16.36 -37.22 8.07
N THR A 61 17.00 -37.15 9.23
CA THR A 61 16.61 -36.26 10.33
C THR A 61 16.71 -34.78 9.92
N TRP A 62 17.81 -34.38 9.27
CA TRP A 62 18.01 -33.02 8.80
C TRP A 62 17.07 -32.64 7.66
N ALA A 63 16.74 -33.59 6.78
CA ALA A 63 15.73 -33.38 5.74
C ALA A 63 14.33 -33.10 6.35
N ARG A 64 13.96 -33.82 7.41
CA ARG A 64 12.70 -33.58 8.16
C ARG A 64 12.69 -32.21 8.84
N VAL A 65 13.79 -31.82 9.48
CA VAL A 65 13.93 -30.50 10.10
C VAL A 65 13.82 -29.39 9.04
N ALA A 66 14.53 -29.51 7.91
CA ALA A 66 14.48 -28.56 6.81
C ALA A 66 13.06 -28.44 6.23
N SER A 67 12.34 -29.55 6.06
CA SER A 67 10.94 -29.55 5.61
C SER A 67 10.00 -28.89 6.62
N GLY A 68 10.21 -29.11 7.92
CA GLY A 68 9.45 -28.46 8.98
C GLY A 68 9.65 -26.95 9.00
N VAL A 69 10.91 -26.50 8.89
CA VAL A 69 11.27 -25.08 8.79
C VAL A 69 10.65 -24.45 7.54
N ALA A 70 10.74 -25.10 6.38
CA ALA A 70 10.12 -24.63 5.14
C ALA A 70 8.61 -24.44 5.31
N THR A 71 7.92 -25.44 5.87
CA THR A 71 6.47 -25.40 6.11
C THR A 71 6.09 -24.27 7.07
N PHE A 72 6.85 -24.10 8.15
CA PHE A 72 6.66 -23.02 9.10
C PHE A 72 6.84 -21.65 8.46
N LEU A 73 7.90 -21.45 7.67
CA LEU A 73 8.15 -20.18 6.97
C LEU A 73 7.04 -19.87 5.97
N ILE A 74 6.56 -20.85 5.21
CA ILE A 74 5.43 -20.68 4.29
C ILE A 74 4.16 -20.29 5.05
N ALA A 75 3.86 -20.97 6.15
CA ALA A 75 2.70 -20.66 6.98
C ALA A 75 2.79 -19.24 7.57
N LEU A 76 3.97 -18.85 8.06
CA LEU A 76 4.23 -17.52 8.60
C LEU A 76 4.06 -16.42 7.54
N LEU A 77 4.58 -16.64 6.32
CA LEU A 77 4.43 -15.68 5.21
C LEU A 77 2.98 -15.50 4.79
N ARG A 78 2.19 -16.57 4.80
CA ARG A 78 0.75 -16.51 4.54
C ARG A 78 -0.01 -15.82 5.67
N ALA A 79 0.34 -16.10 6.92
CA ALA A 79 -0.31 -15.51 8.08
C ALA A 79 -0.10 -13.98 8.16
N LEU A 80 1.10 -13.50 7.80
CA LEU A 80 1.44 -12.08 7.84
C LEU A 80 1.04 -11.32 6.56
N ASP A 81 0.68 -12.05 5.51
CA ASP A 81 0.13 -11.54 4.24
C ASP A 81 0.90 -10.35 3.64
N PHE A 82 2.25 -10.39 3.76
CA PHE A 82 3.12 -9.32 3.27
C PHE A 82 2.92 -9.03 1.78
N GLY A 83 2.60 -10.06 0.98
CA GLY A 83 2.33 -9.91 -0.44
C GLY A 83 1.10 -9.03 -0.74
N SER A 84 0.00 -9.21 -0.01
CA SER A 84 -1.20 -8.39 -0.21
C SER A 84 -1.02 -6.99 0.35
N ARG A 85 -0.37 -6.86 1.52
CA ARG A 85 -0.03 -5.56 2.12
C ARG A 85 0.87 -4.73 1.22
N TRP A 86 1.90 -5.34 0.63
CA TRP A 86 2.77 -4.68 -0.33
C TRP A 86 2.00 -4.13 -1.54
N ARG A 87 1.15 -4.95 -2.18
CA ARG A 87 0.32 -4.53 -3.31
C ARG A 87 -0.67 -3.43 -2.92
N TRP A 88 -1.24 -3.51 -1.72
CA TRP A 88 -2.12 -2.49 -1.17
C TRP A 88 -1.40 -1.14 -1.00
N HIS A 89 -0.20 -1.14 -0.42
CA HIS A 89 0.60 0.09 -0.29
C HIS A 89 1.00 0.67 -1.65
N LEU A 90 1.31 -0.16 -2.65
CA LEU A 90 1.57 0.30 -4.01
C LEU A 90 0.32 0.96 -4.64
N ASN A 91 -0.85 0.34 -4.47
CA ASN A 91 -2.12 0.87 -4.97
C ASN A 91 -2.48 2.21 -4.30
N MET A 92 -2.38 2.28 -2.97
CA MET A 92 -2.61 3.52 -2.22
C MET A 92 -1.66 4.63 -2.67
N ARG A 93 -0.37 4.33 -2.80
CA ARG A 93 0.62 5.30 -3.31
C ARG A 93 0.23 5.81 -4.70
N ALA A 94 -0.16 4.92 -5.62
CA ALA A 94 -0.57 5.31 -6.97
C ALA A 94 -1.79 6.24 -6.96
N ARG A 95 -2.78 5.99 -6.09
CA ARG A 95 -3.95 6.87 -5.91
C ARG A 95 -3.54 8.26 -5.43
N TYR A 96 -2.68 8.36 -4.42
CA TYR A 96 -2.19 9.65 -3.95
C TYR A 96 -1.39 10.40 -5.02
N THR A 97 -0.51 9.72 -5.75
CA THR A 97 0.24 10.34 -6.86
C THR A 97 -0.69 10.86 -7.95
N SER A 98 -1.70 10.07 -8.35
CA SER A 98 -2.70 10.51 -9.32
C SER A 98 -3.48 11.75 -8.83
N LEU A 99 -3.75 11.84 -7.53
CA LEU A 99 -4.43 13.00 -6.94
C LEU A 99 -3.52 14.25 -6.97
N VAL A 100 -2.22 14.11 -6.71
CA VAL A 100 -1.24 15.21 -6.91
C VAL A 100 -1.28 15.72 -8.35
N ASP A 101 -1.22 14.82 -9.34
CA ASP A 101 -1.24 15.19 -10.76
C ASP A 101 -2.54 15.91 -11.16
N ARG A 102 -3.65 15.65 -10.45
CA ARG A 102 -4.92 16.35 -10.67
C ARG A 102 -4.96 17.70 -9.96
N VAL A 103 -4.38 17.81 -8.78
CA VAL A 103 -4.21 19.10 -8.08
C VAL A 103 -3.37 20.05 -8.94
N ASP A 104 -2.25 19.55 -9.50
CA ASP A 104 -1.39 20.34 -10.39
C ASP A 104 -2.14 20.82 -11.67
N ARG A 105 -3.13 20.04 -12.14
CA ARG A 105 -4.00 20.44 -13.26
C ARG A 105 -5.02 21.52 -12.90
N VAL A 106 -5.38 21.72 -11.63
CA VAL A 106 -6.32 22.78 -11.25
C VAL A 106 -5.74 24.16 -11.55
N ALA A 107 -4.42 24.33 -11.46
CA ALA A 107 -3.76 25.61 -11.74
C ALA A 107 -3.96 26.10 -13.19
N VAL A 108 -4.18 25.18 -14.14
CA VAL A 108 -4.40 25.53 -15.55
C VAL A 108 -5.88 25.62 -15.93
N LEU A 109 -6.80 25.31 -15.01
CA LEU A 109 -8.23 25.43 -15.26
C LEU A 109 -8.70 26.90 -15.26
N PRO A 110 -9.78 27.21 -16.00
CA PRO A 110 -10.47 28.48 -15.89
C PRO A 110 -10.88 28.81 -14.43
N PRO A 111 -10.78 30.07 -13.97
CA PRO A 111 -11.01 30.44 -12.57
C PRO A 111 -12.38 30.01 -12.03
N ASP A 112 -13.42 30.04 -12.87
CA ASP A 112 -14.79 29.63 -12.58
C ASP A 112 -14.92 28.12 -12.27
N GLN A 113 -13.98 27.30 -12.72
CA GLN A 113 -14.01 25.83 -12.53
C GLN A 113 -13.10 25.35 -11.40
N ARG A 114 -12.20 26.21 -10.90
CA ARG A 114 -11.18 25.80 -9.91
C ARG A 114 -11.79 25.39 -8.57
N SER A 115 -12.80 26.12 -8.10
CA SER A 115 -13.44 25.86 -6.81
C SER A 115 -14.17 24.51 -6.80
N GLU A 116 -14.93 24.21 -7.85
CA GLU A 116 -15.60 22.92 -8.01
C GLU A 116 -14.59 21.77 -8.15
N ALA A 117 -13.55 21.95 -8.96
CA ALA A 117 -12.50 20.95 -9.13
C ALA A 117 -11.78 20.65 -7.80
N LEU A 118 -11.49 21.67 -6.99
CA LEU A 118 -10.90 21.48 -5.66
C LEU A 118 -11.85 20.73 -4.71
N ALA A 119 -13.14 21.07 -4.69
CA ALA A 119 -14.13 20.37 -3.87
C ALA A 119 -14.18 18.87 -4.21
N GLN A 120 -14.23 18.52 -5.50
CA GLN A 120 -14.19 17.14 -5.97
C GLN A 120 -12.91 16.40 -5.53
N LEU A 121 -11.76 17.08 -5.53
CA LEU A 121 -10.49 16.50 -5.08
C LEU A 121 -10.46 16.27 -3.57
N TYR A 122 -11.08 17.14 -2.76
CA TYR A 122 -11.25 16.90 -1.33
C TYR A 122 -12.13 15.69 -1.05
N ASP A 123 -13.24 15.53 -1.78
CA ASP A 123 -14.12 14.37 -1.66
C ASP A 123 -13.40 13.06 -2.05
N GLU A 124 -12.58 13.12 -3.08
CA GLU A 124 -11.74 11.99 -3.47
C GLU A 124 -10.67 11.66 -2.43
N LEU A 125 -10.01 12.66 -1.87
CA LEU A 125 -9.06 12.47 -0.77
C LEU A 125 -9.75 11.82 0.44
N ALA A 126 -10.97 12.26 0.79
CA ALA A 126 -11.76 11.66 1.87
C ALA A 126 -12.07 10.17 1.60
N ARG A 127 -12.43 9.83 0.35
CA ARG A 127 -12.66 8.45 -0.07
C ARG A 127 -11.41 7.59 0.00
N ILE A 128 -10.24 8.10 -0.42
CA ILE A 128 -8.97 7.38 -0.30
C ILE A 128 -8.63 7.15 1.17
N ARG A 129 -8.77 8.17 2.03
CA ARG A 129 -8.53 8.06 3.48
C ARG A 129 -9.45 7.04 4.16
N ALA A 130 -10.70 6.92 3.72
CA ALA A 130 -11.60 5.89 4.24
C ALA A 130 -11.06 4.48 3.97
N GLN A 131 -10.37 4.28 2.84
CA GLN A 131 -9.77 2.99 2.45
C GLN A 131 -8.45 2.70 3.18
N GLU A 132 -7.76 3.71 3.72
CA GLU A 132 -6.52 3.52 4.50
C GLU A 132 -6.71 2.60 5.72
N ARG A 133 -7.94 2.50 6.25
CA ARG A 133 -8.27 1.64 7.39
C ARG A 133 -8.34 0.15 7.03
N ALA A 134 -8.43 -0.18 5.75
CA ALA A 134 -8.58 -1.55 5.25
C ALA A 134 -7.24 -2.20 4.89
N ILE A 135 -6.25 -2.14 5.79
CA ILE A 135 -4.94 -2.77 5.57
C ILE A 135 -5.12 -4.30 5.59
N PRO A 136 -4.71 -5.04 4.53
CA PRO A 136 -4.77 -6.50 4.52
C PRO A 136 -3.98 -7.11 5.68
N GLY A 137 -4.48 -8.21 6.25
CA GLY A 137 -3.84 -8.90 7.38
C GLY A 137 -3.90 -8.16 8.73
N SER A 138 -4.56 -7.00 8.81
CA SER A 138 -4.92 -6.37 10.09
C SER A 138 -6.30 -6.84 10.55
N ALA A 139 -6.57 -6.86 11.87
CA ALA A 139 -7.88 -7.23 12.41
C ALA A 139 -9.04 -6.40 11.81
N SER A 140 -8.74 -5.17 11.41
CA SER A 140 -9.68 -4.27 10.73
C SER A 140 -10.01 -4.68 9.28
N GLY A 141 -9.12 -5.42 8.60
CA GLY A 141 -9.31 -5.88 7.22
C GLY A 141 -10.16 -7.15 7.10
N VAL A 142 -10.21 -7.98 8.14
CA VAL A 142 -10.99 -9.23 8.17
C VAL A 142 -12.50 -8.96 8.13
N ALA A 143 -12.95 -7.88 8.80
CA ALA A 143 -14.36 -7.47 8.80
C ALA A 143 -14.85 -6.97 7.42
N ALA A 144 -13.95 -6.41 6.60
CA ALA A 144 -14.30 -5.90 5.27
C ALA A 144 -14.29 -6.99 4.17
N SER A 145 -13.57 -8.09 4.37
CA SER A 145 -13.46 -9.20 3.40
C SER A 145 -14.54 -10.27 3.54
N GLY A 146 -15.38 -10.20 4.58
CA GLY A 146 -16.31 -11.27 4.95
C GLY A 146 -17.76 -11.15 4.44
N ASN A 147 -18.10 -10.16 3.61
CA ASN A 147 -19.50 -9.92 3.19
C ASN A 147 -19.67 -9.83 1.67
N THR A 148 -19.32 -10.92 0.97
CA THR A 148 -19.79 -11.22 -0.40
C THR A 148 -20.15 -12.70 -0.45
N GLY A 149 -21.34 -13.02 0.02
CA GLY A 149 -22.01 -14.32 -0.11
C GLY A 149 -23.47 -14.09 -0.45
#